data_AF-A0A822AAP5-F1
#
_entry.id   AF-A0A822AAP5-F1
#
_cell.length_a   1.000
_cell.length_b   1.000
_cell.length_c   1.000
_cell.angle_alpha   90.00
_cell.angle_beta   90.00
_cell.angle_gamma   90.00
#
_symmetry.space_group_name_H-M   'P 1'
#
loop_
_entity.id
_entity.type
_entity.pdbx_description
1 polymer ?
#
loop_
_entity_poly.entity_id
_entity_poly.type
_entity_poly.pdbx_seq_one_letter_code
_entity_poly.pdbx_strand_id
1 'polypeptide(L)'
;DLATFCTRSFDQQAIIVRELFTNAFEAKPRARRAVGHLLDAAHNENLIREKAILAGVEMIIEAAPDYTVDIPLIWQYIGEILGAFVGTSTSNMALLKPIFECAPDDKVKQFFQFIIRYATEFS
;
A
#
# COMPACT_ATOMS: atom_id res chain seq x y z
N ASP A 1 32.26 4.56 -14.17
CA ASP A 1 32.54 5.20 -12.88
C ASP A 1 31.57 4.59 -11.87
N LEU A 2 32.10 3.99 -10.80
CA LEU A 2 31.32 3.36 -9.73
C LEU A 2 30.46 4.39 -8.96
N ALA A 3 30.81 5.68 -9.02
CA ALA A 3 30.02 6.75 -8.42
C ALA A 3 28.66 6.96 -9.13
N THR A 4 28.56 6.61 -10.41
CA THR A 4 27.30 6.71 -11.18
C THR A 4 26.34 5.55 -10.89
N PHE A 5 26.83 4.45 -10.30
CA PHE A 5 26.03 3.27 -9.96
C PHE A 5 25.28 3.41 -8.62
N CYS A 6 25.59 4.45 -7.82
CA CYS A 6 25.10 4.59 -6.44
C CYS A 6 24.14 5.75 -6.18
N THR A 7 23.63 6.45 -7.20
CA THR A 7 22.77 7.64 -6.96
C THR A 7 21.42 7.59 -7.66
N ARG A 8 20.68 6.47 -7.53
CA ARG A 8 19.24 6.64 -7.32
C ARG A 8 19.09 6.93 -5.83
N SER A 9 18.92 8.21 -5.50
CA SER A 9 18.38 8.62 -4.20
C SER A 9 16.97 8.04 -4.12
N PHE A 10 16.84 6.78 -3.74
CA PHE A 10 15.55 6.17 -3.50
C PHE A 10 14.93 6.83 -2.28
N ASP A 11 13.67 7.23 -2.39
CA ASP A 11 12.93 7.76 -1.24
C ASP A 11 12.86 6.66 -0.18
N GLN A 12 13.64 6.81 0.90
CA GLN A 12 13.72 5.82 1.98
C GLN A 12 12.36 5.61 2.63
N GLN A 13 11.49 6.63 2.66
CA GLN A 13 10.14 6.48 3.18
C GLN A 13 9.27 5.60 2.27
N ALA A 14 9.45 5.70 0.94
CA ALA A 14 8.75 4.82 0.00
C ALA A 14 9.23 3.36 0.15
N ILE A 15 10.52 3.15 0.39
CA ILE A 15 11.07 1.83 0.72
C ILE A 15 10.44 1.29 2.00
N ILE A 16 10.33 2.11 3.06
CA ILE A 16 9.69 1.71 4.32
C ILE A 16 8.23 1.28 4.07
N VAL A 17 7.47 2.06 3.29
CA VAL A 17 6.09 1.71 2.93
C VAL A 17 6.04 0.37 2.20
N ARG A 18 6.89 0.16 1.19
CA ARG A 18 6.98 -1.12 0.48
C ARG A 18 7.28 -2.27 1.44
N GLU A 19 8.27 -2.12 2.32
CA GLU A 19 8.67 -3.16 3.28
C GLU A 19 7.58 -3.49 4.30
N LEU A 20 6.77 -2.50 4.70
CA LEU A 20 5.61 -2.75 5.57
C LEU A 20 4.57 -3.64 4.88
N PHE A 21 4.33 -3.44 3.58
CA PHE A 21 3.42 -4.29 2.80
C PHE A 21 3.98 -5.70 2.61
N THR A 22 5.22 -5.81 2.13
CA THR A 22 5.84 -7.12 1.81
C THR A 22 5.93 -8.01 3.03
N ASN A 23 6.34 -7.48 4.18
CA ASN A 23 6.42 -8.24 5.43
C ASN A 23 5.05 -8.64 5.99
N ALA A 24 3.96 -8.04 5.50
CA ALA A 24 2.61 -8.31 5.98
C ALA A 24 1.80 -9.22 5.06
N PHE A 25 2.19 -9.44 3.79
CA PHE A 25 1.37 -10.18 2.83
C PHE A 25 1.00 -11.59 3.33
N GLU A 26 2.00 -12.35 3.75
CA GLU A 26 1.81 -13.73 4.23
C GLU A 26 1.46 -13.81 5.73
N ALA A 27 1.39 -12.66 6.41
CA ALA A 27 1.00 -12.61 7.81
C ALA A 27 -0.51 -12.86 7.98
N LYS A 28 -0.97 -12.91 9.24
CA LYS A 28 -2.41 -13.02 9.54
C LYS A 28 -3.14 -11.71 9.19
N PRO A 29 -4.45 -11.75 8.87
CA PRO A 29 -5.28 -10.56 8.62
C PRO A 29 -5.08 -9.41 9.62
N ARG A 30 -4.99 -9.74 10.91
CA ARG A 30 -4.72 -8.76 11.98
C ARG A 30 -3.44 -7.95 11.76
N ALA A 31 -2.37 -8.56 11.24
CA ALA A 31 -1.11 -7.87 10.99
C ALA A 31 -1.20 -6.93 9.78
N ARG A 32 -1.84 -7.36 8.69
CA ARG A 32 -2.11 -6.49 7.53
C ARG A 32 -2.90 -5.25 7.92
N ARG A 33 -3.94 -5.43 8.73
CA ARG A 33 -4.72 -4.29 9.25
C ARG A 33 -3.91 -3.38 10.17
N ALA A 34 -3.07 -3.96 11.04
CA ALA A 34 -2.16 -3.18 11.88
C ALA A 34 -1.19 -2.32 11.06
N VAL A 35 -0.72 -2.82 9.90
CA VAL A 35 0.07 -2.02 8.96
C VAL A 35 -0.73 -0.86 8.38
N GLY A 36 -1.98 -1.07 7.97
CA GLY A 36 -2.84 0.02 7.48
C GLY A 36 -3.03 1.12 8.52
N HIS A 37 -3.31 0.76 9.79
CA HIS A 37 -3.41 1.73 10.89
C HIS A 37 -2.08 2.41 11.22
N LEU A 38 -0.96 1.68 11.13
CA LEU A 38 0.37 2.27 11.31
C LEU A 38 0.66 3.33 10.25
N LEU A 39 0.28 3.07 8.99
CA LEU A 39 0.44 4.03 7.90
C LEU A 39 -0.42 5.28 8.10
N ASP A 40 -1.66 5.11 8.58
CA ASP A 40 -2.54 6.24 8.90
C ASP A 40 -1.92 7.10 10.02
N ALA A 41 -1.54 6.48 11.14
CA ALA A 41 -0.88 7.19 12.23
C ALA A 41 0.42 7.88 11.78
N ALA A 42 1.26 7.19 11.02
CA ALA A 42 2.52 7.76 10.53
C ALA A 42 2.30 8.90 9.53
N HIS A 43 1.25 8.84 8.73
CA HIS A 43 0.88 9.92 7.81
C HIS A 43 0.38 11.15 8.57
N ASN A 44 -0.55 10.95 9.51
CA ASN A 44 -1.15 12.01 10.32
C ASN A 44 -0.11 12.73 11.20
N GLU A 45 0.86 11.99 11.74
CA GLU A 45 1.97 12.53 12.54
C GLU A 45 3.11 13.10 11.68
N ASN A 46 2.92 13.21 10.36
CA ASN A 46 3.93 13.69 9.39
C ASN A 46 5.26 12.91 9.41
N LEU A 47 5.25 11.65 9.86
CA LEU A 47 6.41 10.76 9.87
C LEU A 47 6.68 10.17 8.49
N ILE A 48 5.62 9.93 7.71
CA ILE A 48 5.69 9.49 6.31
C ILE A 48 4.90 10.46 5.44
N ARG A 49 5.58 11.04 4.44
CA ARG A 49 4.97 11.99 3.52
C ARG A 49 4.02 11.27 2.57
N GLU A 50 2.96 11.96 2.18
CA GLU A 50 1.99 11.48 1.18
C GLU A 50 2.68 10.91 -0.08
N LYS A 51 3.62 11.68 -0.66
CA LYS A 51 4.38 11.26 -1.85
C LYS A 51 5.13 9.94 -1.66
N ALA A 52 5.62 9.68 -0.45
CA ALA A 52 6.31 8.44 -0.14
C ALA A 52 5.33 7.27 0.01
N ILE A 53 4.12 7.50 0.54
CA ILE A 53 3.05 6.49 0.56
C ILE A 53 2.68 6.11 -0.85
N LEU A 54 2.40 7.09 -1.71
CA LEU A 54 2.03 6.84 -3.11
C LEU A 54 3.13 6.08 -3.84
N ALA A 55 4.39 6.53 -3.75
CA ALA A 55 5.51 5.85 -4.39
C ALA A 55 5.75 4.43 -3.85
N GLY A 56 5.57 4.20 -2.54
CA GLY A 56 5.70 2.87 -1.95
C GLY A 56 4.59 1.92 -2.38
N VAL A 57 3.34 2.40 -2.44
CA VAL A 57 2.19 1.62 -2.91
C VAL A 57 2.29 1.33 -4.41
N GLU A 58 2.76 2.29 -5.21
CA GLU A 58 3.04 2.09 -6.64
C GLU A 58 4.02 0.94 -6.87
N MET A 59 5.16 0.92 -6.15
CA MET A 59 6.13 -0.18 -6.22
C MET A 59 5.50 -1.55 -5.91
N ILE A 60 4.52 -1.59 -5.00
CA ILE A 60 3.80 -2.82 -4.64
C ILE A 60 2.83 -3.24 -5.74
N ILE A 61 2.09 -2.31 -6.31
CA ILE A 61 1.12 -2.57 -7.37
C ILE A 61 1.82 -3.04 -8.64
N GLU A 62 2.95 -2.41 -9.01
CA GLU A 62 3.78 -2.81 -10.14
C GLU A 62 4.34 -4.24 -9.97
N ALA A 63 4.70 -4.62 -8.75
CA ALA A 63 5.21 -5.97 -8.42
C ALA A 63 4.11 -7.00 -8.12
N ALA A 64 2.84 -6.59 -8.01
CA ALA A 64 1.72 -7.49 -7.68
C ALA A 64 1.52 -8.67 -8.64
N PRO A 65 1.74 -8.53 -9.97
CA PRO A 65 1.70 -9.67 -10.89
C PRO A 65 2.72 -10.77 -10.53
N ASP A 66 3.92 -10.38 -10.12
CA ASP A 66 4.98 -11.33 -9.73
C ASP A 66 4.63 -12.04 -8.42
N TYR A 67 4.13 -11.31 -7.43
CA TYR A 67 3.64 -11.90 -6.18
C TYR A 67 2.46 -12.85 -6.38
N THR A 68 1.67 -12.70 -7.44
CA THR A 68 0.50 -13.55 -7.68
C THR A 68 0.88 -15.03 -7.90
N VAL A 69 2.13 -15.30 -8.32
CA VAL A 69 2.66 -16.65 -8.50
C VAL A 69 2.67 -17.41 -7.18
N ASP A 70 3.17 -16.78 -6.11
CA ASP A 70 3.33 -17.40 -4.79
C ASP A 70 2.16 -17.07 -3.85
N ILE A 71 1.50 -15.94 -4.07
CA ILE A 71 0.43 -15.39 -3.22
C ILE A 71 -0.81 -15.10 -4.08
N PRO A 72 -1.68 -16.11 -4.34
CA PRO A 72 -2.87 -15.93 -5.18
C PRO A 72 -3.84 -14.84 -4.71
N LEU A 73 -3.78 -14.49 -3.41
CA LEU A 73 -4.65 -13.50 -2.76
C LEU A 73 -4.01 -12.11 -2.65
N ILE A 74 -2.91 -11.83 -3.37
CA ILE A 74 -2.14 -10.59 -3.19
C ILE A 74 -2.98 -9.32 -3.33
N TRP A 75 -3.86 -9.23 -4.34
CA TRP A 75 -4.73 -8.07 -4.54
C TRP A 75 -5.70 -7.85 -3.37
N GLN A 76 -6.19 -8.94 -2.78
CA GLN A 76 -7.02 -8.87 -1.57
C GLN A 76 -6.20 -8.40 -0.37
N TYR A 77 -4.96 -8.85 -0.22
CA TYR A 77 -4.08 -8.47 0.87
C TYR A 77 -3.63 -7.01 0.80
N ILE A 78 -3.31 -6.51 -0.40
CA ILE A 78 -3.06 -5.08 -0.64
C ILE A 78 -4.32 -4.29 -0.28
N GLY A 79 -5.49 -4.75 -0.73
CA GLY A 79 -6.78 -4.12 -0.42
C GLY A 79 -7.11 -4.12 1.07
N GLU A 80 -6.73 -5.15 1.83
CA GLU A 80 -6.91 -5.23 3.29
C GLU A 80 -6.07 -4.18 4.03
N ILE A 81 -4.81 -4.00 3.64
CA ILE A 81 -3.92 -2.98 4.21
C ILE A 81 -4.46 -1.59 3.87
N LEU A 82 -4.78 -1.33 2.60
CA LEU A 82 -5.28 -0.03 2.15
C LEU A 82 -6.65 0.30 2.71
N GLY A 83 -7.54 -0.68 2.85
CA GLY A 83 -8.85 -0.50 3.48
C GLY A 83 -8.72 -0.03 4.93
N ALA A 84 -7.81 -0.64 5.69
CA ALA A 84 -7.51 -0.21 7.06
C ALA A 84 -6.82 1.16 7.14
N PHE A 85 -6.11 1.58 6.08
CA PHE A 85 -5.48 2.91 5.98
C PHE A 85 -6.47 4.03 5.64
N VAL A 86 -7.49 3.76 4.81
CA VAL A 86 -8.47 4.78 4.38
C VAL A 86 -9.76 4.80 5.21
N GLY A 87 -10.07 3.71 5.91
CA GLY A 87 -11.25 3.59 6.77
C GLY A 87 -11.12 4.24 8.14
N THR A 88 -10.04 4.99 8.40
CA THR A 88 -9.77 5.67 9.68
C THR A 88 -10.53 6.99 9.81
N SER A 89 -10.62 7.53 11.03
CA SER A 89 -11.33 8.79 11.33
C SER A 89 -10.77 10.02 10.60
N THR A 90 -9.51 9.97 10.18
CA THR A 90 -8.80 11.01 9.41
C THR A 90 -8.93 10.84 7.89
N SER A 91 -9.57 9.74 7.44
CA SER A 91 -9.93 9.41 6.06
C SER A 91 -8.92 9.86 4.98
N ASN A 92 -8.02 8.95 4.63
CA ASN A 92 -7.04 9.15 3.56
C ASN A 92 -7.62 8.88 2.15
N MET A 93 -8.94 9.01 1.96
CA MET A 93 -9.64 8.63 0.72
C MET A 93 -9.15 9.39 -0.52
N ALA A 94 -8.63 10.61 -0.35
CA ALA A 94 -8.07 11.39 -1.45
C ALA A 94 -6.89 10.67 -2.13
N LEU A 95 -6.17 9.80 -1.41
CA LEU A 95 -5.03 9.04 -1.92
C LEU A 95 -5.44 7.84 -2.78
N LEU A 96 -6.71 7.44 -2.76
CA LEU A 96 -7.16 6.30 -3.56
C LEU A 96 -7.13 6.56 -5.06
N LYS A 97 -7.44 7.79 -5.48
CA LYS A 97 -7.41 8.15 -6.90
C LYS A 97 -6.03 7.91 -7.53
N PRO A 98 -4.93 8.49 -7.02
CA PRO A 98 -3.60 8.21 -7.58
C PRO A 98 -3.19 6.74 -7.43
N ILE A 99 -3.61 6.04 -6.38
CA ILE A 99 -3.34 4.59 -6.24
C ILE A 99 -4.01 3.77 -7.35
N PHE A 100 -5.25 4.10 -7.73
CA PHE A 100 -5.94 3.41 -8.83
C PHE A 100 -5.37 3.74 -10.20
N GLU A 101 -4.78 4.93 -10.38
CA GLU A 101 -4.09 5.30 -11.62
C GLU A 101 -2.84 4.43 -11.89
N CYS A 102 -2.25 3.84 -10.84
CA CYS A 102 -1.13 2.90 -10.96
C CYS A 102 -1.58 1.43 -11.16
N ALA A 103 -2.86 1.11 -10.95
CA ALA A 103 -3.34 -0.26 -10.98
C ALA A 103 -3.67 -0.74 -12.41
N PRO A 104 -3.44 -2.01 -12.76
CA PRO A 104 -3.86 -2.56 -14.05
C PRO A 104 -5.38 -2.44 -14.24
N ASP A 105 -5.81 -2.00 -15.43
CA ASP A 105 -7.23 -1.73 -15.75
C ASP A 105 -8.18 -2.89 -15.42
N ASP A 106 -7.75 -4.14 -15.67
CA ASP A 106 -8.52 -5.35 -15.39
C ASP A 106 -8.65 -5.66 -13.89
N LYS A 107 -7.79 -5.05 -13.05
CA LYS A 107 -7.75 -5.21 -11.60
C LYS A 107 -8.41 -4.06 -10.85
N VAL A 108 -8.52 -2.86 -11.41
CA VAL A 108 -9.04 -1.66 -10.72
C VAL A 108 -10.36 -1.94 -9.99
N LYS A 109 -11.34 -2.57 -10.67
CA LYS A 109 -12.64 -2.87 -10.08
C LYS A 109 -12.54 -3.84 -8.89
N GLN A 110 -11.79 -4.93 -9.07
CA GLN A 110 -11.58 -5.93 -8.01
C GLN A 110 -10.84 -5.31 -6.83
N PHE A 111 -9.83 -4.50 -7.11
CA PHE A 111 -9.01 -3.84 -6.12
C PHE A 111 -9.83 -2.84 -5.29
N PHE A 112 -10.65 -2.02 -5.94
CA PHE A 112 -11.60 -1.13 -5.28
C PHE A 112 -12.54 -1.88 -4.34
N GLN A 113 -13.09 -3.02 -4.78
CA GLN A 113 -13.98 -3.83 -3.95
C GLN A 113 -13.30 -4.34 -2.67
N PHE A 114 -12.03 -4.76 -2.77
CA PHE A 114 -11.28 -5.17 -1.59
C PHE A 114 -11.05 -4.00 -0.63
N ILE A 115 -10.60 -2.84 -1.14
CA ILE A 115 -10.36 -1.66 -0.32
C ILE A 115 -11.62 -1.24 0.43
N ILE A 116 -12.76 -1.09 -0.26
CA ILE A 116 -14.01 -0.65 0.35
C ILE A 116 -14.52 -1.66 1.37
N ARG A 117 -14.48 -2.97 1.04
CA ARG A 117 -14.88 -4.02 1.98
C ARG A 117 -14.15 -3.87 3.31
N TYR A 118 -12.84 -3.67 3.27
CA TYR A 118 -12.03 -3.56 4.48
C TYR A 118 -12.08 -2.16 5.11
N ALA A 119 -12.43 -1.10 4.39
CA ALA A 119 -12.68 0.21 4.98
C ALA A 119 -13.98 0.24 5.81
N THR A 120 -15.03 -0.45 5.35
CA THR A 120 -16.34 -0.50 6.04
C THR A 120 -16.35 -1.37 7.30
N GLU A 121 -15.33 -2.21 7.52
CA GLU A 121 -15.19 -2.98 8.77
C GLU A 121 -14.82 -2.08 9.98
N PHE A 122 -14.51 -0.79 9.74
CA PHE A 122 -14.00 0.15 10.75
C PHE A 122 -14.81 1.45 10.88
N SER A 123 -15.93 1.58 10.17
CA SER A 123 -16.87 2.72 10.30
C SER A 123 -18.00 2.44 11.29
#